data_AF-A0ABD5DYV9-F1
#
_entry.id   AF-A0ABD5DYV9-F1
#
_cell.length_a   1.000
_cell.length_b   1.000
_cell.length_c   1.000
_cell.angle_alpha   90.00
_cell.angle_beta   90.00
_cell.angle_gamma   90.00
#
_symmetry.space_group_name_H-M   'P 1'
#
loop_
_entity.id
_entity.type
_entity.pdbx_description
1 polymer ?
#
loop_
_entity_poly.entity_id
_entity_poly.type
_entity_poly.pdbx_seq_one_letter_code
_entity_poly.pdbx_strand_id
1 'polypeptide(L)' 'GELSQRFNVSEDSIRRDLRELAAEGKLQRVHGGALPVSAAIAPIETRKSVQIDSKQAVARAAAAMIQPGQVVIVDGGTTT' A
#
# COMPACT_ATOMS: atom_id res chain seq x y z
N GLY A 1 -22.53 3.77 15.82
CA GLY A 1 -22.11 3.41 14.45
C GLY A 1 -22.17 1.90 14.23
N GLU A 2 -22.00 1.44 13.00
CA GLU A 2 -22.01 0.01 12.64
C GLU A 2 -20.97 -0.80 13.44
N LEU A 3 -19.73 -0.29 13.55
CA LEU A 3 -18.64 -0.94 14.29
C LEU A 3 -18.94 -1.08 15.80
N SER A 4 -19.46 -0.04 16.44
CA SER A 4 -19.81 -0.09 17.87
C SER A 4 -20.92 -1.12 18.16
N GLN A 5 -21.89 -1.25 17.25
CA GLN A 5 -22.95 -2.25 17.36
C GLN A 5 -22.40 -3.66 17.13
N ARG A 6 -21.59 -3.85 16.09
CA ARG A 6 -20.99 -5.15 15.73
C ARG A 6 -20.09 -5.71 16.83
N PHE A 7 -19.30 -4.84 17.46
CA PHE A 7 -18.36 -5.23 18.51
C PHE A 7 -18.92 -5.05 19.93
N ASN A 8 -20.16 -4.58 20.07
CA ASN A 8 -20.82 -4.30 21.35
C ASN A 8 -19.96 -3.43 22.31
N VAL A 9 -19.42 -2.34 21.77
CA VAL A 9 -18.58 -1.38 22.51
C VAL A 9 -19.04 0.05 22.24
N SER A 10 -18.58 1.02 23.04
CA SER A 10 -18.93 2.42 22.83
C SER A 10 -18.29 2.99 21.55
N GLU A 11 -18.88 4.03 20.97
CA GLU A 11 -18.25 4.75 19.84
C GLU A 11 -16.90 5.36 20.22
N ASP A 12 -16.74 5.75 21.48
CA ASP A 12 -15.48 6.28 21.97
C ASP A 12 -14.37 5.22 21.99
N SER A 13 -14.70 4.00 22.40
CA SER A 13 -13.81 2.83 22.35
C SER A 13 -13.36 2.56 20.91
N ILE A 14 -14.30 2.47 19.95
CA ILE A 14 -13.95 2.30 18.53
C ILE A 14 -13.04 3.44 18.04
N ARG A 15 -13.34 4.69 18.41
CA ARG A 15 -12.55 5.85 17.98
C ARG A 15 -11.13 5.81 18.55
N ARG A 16 -10.97 5.38 19.80
CA ARG A 16 -9.68 5.23 20.47
C ARG A 16 -8.87 4.08 19.84
N ASP A 17 -9.47 2.92 19.69
CA ASP A 17 -8.79 1.74 19.11
C ASP A 17 -8.34 2.02 17.68
N LEU A 18 -9.19 2.66 16.85
CA LEU A 18 -8.81 3.05 15.49
C LEU A 18 -7.69 4.09 15.48
N ARG A 19 -7.61 4.99 16.46
CA ARG A 19 -6.50 5.95 16.60
C ARG A 19 -5.20 5.23 16.93
N GLU A 20 -5.24 4.30 17.88
CA GLU A 20 -4.08 3.52 18.30
C GLU A 20 -3.56 2.64 17.14
N LEU A 21 -4.44 1.90 16.47
CA LEU A 21 -4.08 1.08 15.31
C LEU A 21 -3.52 1.89 14.13
N ALA A 22 -3.99 3.12 13.93
CA ALA A 22 -3.45 4.00 12.91
C ALA A 22 -2.07 4.56 13.29
N ALA A 23 -1.87 4.90 14.57
CA ALA A 23 -0.57 5.32 15.09
C ALA A 23 0.47 4.18 15.00
N GLU A 24 0.03 2.93 15.16
CA GLU A 24 0.85 1.74 14.94
C GLU A 24 1.05 1.40 13.44
N GLY A 25 0.44 2.15 12.53
CA GLY A 25 0.56 1.91 11.10
C GLY A 25 -0.09 0.60 10.63
N LYS A 26 -1.09 0.08 11.34
CA LYS A 26 -1.86 -1.14 10.99
C LYS A 26 -3.07 -0.87 10.13
N LEU A 27 -3.55 0.37 10.08
CA LEU A 27 -4.64 0.84 9.23
C LEU A 27 -4.49 2.34 8.94
N GLN A 28 -5.25 2.83 7.97
CA GLN A 28 -5.43 4.26 7.71
C GLN A 28 -6.84 4.69 8.12
N ARG A 29 -6.97 5.76 8.92
CA ARG A 29 -8.29 6.29 9.30
C ARG A 29 -8.88 7.14 8.19
N VAL A 30 -10.19 7.04 8.02
CA VAL A 30 -10.99 7.89 7.13
C VAL A 30 -12.20 8.46 7.86
N HIS A 31 -12.87 9.46 7.27
CA HIS A 31 -14.14 9.97 7.78
C HIS A 31 -15.21 8.87 7.68
N GLY A 32 -15.34 8.05 8.72
CA GLY A 32 -16.34 6.99 8.81
C GLY A 32 -15.81 5.58 9.03
N GLY A 33 -14.49 5.36 9.09
CA GLY A 33 -13.96 4.01 9.29
C GLY A 33 -12.45 3.89 9.17
N ALA A 34 -12.02 2.72 8.70
CA ALA A 34 -10.62 2.36 8.53
C ALA A 34 -10.39 1.68 7.18
N LEU A 35 -9.25 1.98 6.56
CA LEU A 35 -8.75 1.35 5.34
C LEU A 35 -7.51 0.51 5.65
N PRO A 36 -7.26 -0.57 4.90
CA PRO A 36 -6.01 -1.29 4.99
C PRO A 36 -4.83 -0.37 4.61
N VAL A 37 -3.67 -0.63 5.20
CA VAL A 37 -2.43 0.08 4.90
C VAL A 37 -2.02 -0.27 3.48
N SER A 38 -1.77 0.74 2.66
CA SER A 38 -1.29 0.51 1.31
C SER A 38 0.10 -0.09 1.33
N ALA A 39 0.33 -1.16 0.58
CA ALA A 39 1.67 -1.69 0.38
C ALA A 39 2.62 -0.64 -0.25
N ALA A 40 2.08 0.37 -0.94
CA ALA A 40 2.87 1.43 -1.57
C ALA A 40 3.64 2.32 -0.58
N ILE A 41 3.16 2.47 0.66
CA ILE A 41 3.83 3.25 1.72
C ILE A 41 4.78 2.40 2.57
N ALA A 42 4.87 1.09 2.32
CA ALA A 42 5.82 0.22 3.00
C ALA A 42 7.27 0.53 2.57
N PRO A 43 8.27 0.21 3.42
CA PRO A 43 9.68 0.29 3.06
C PRO A 43 9.99 -0.41 1.73
N ILE A 44 10.98 0.08 1.00
CA ILE A 44 11.34 -0.45 -0.33
C ILE A 44 11.63 -1.95 -0.29
N GLU A 45 12.29 -2.45 0.76
CA GLU A 45 12.58 -3.88 0.95
C GLU A 45 11.30 -4.72 1.05
N THR A 46 10.30 -4.25 1.80
CA THR A 46 8.99 -4.91 1.86
C THR A 46 8.28 -4.85 0.51
N ARG A 47 8.38 -3.71 -0.18
CA ARG A 47 7.73 -3.55 -1.49
C ARG A 47 8.33 -4.47 -2.55
N LYS A 48 9.62 -4.81 -2.51
CA LYS A 48 10.27 -5.69 -3.51
C LYS A 48 9.55 -7.03 -3.68
N SER A 49 9.10 -7.65 -2.60
CA SER A 49 8.44 -8.96 -2.62
C SER A 49 6.94 -8.92 -2.95
N VAL A 50 6.33 -7.73 -3.00
CA VAL A 50 4.90 -7.57 -3.31
C VAL A 50 4.67 -7.61 -4.83
N GLN A 51 3.70 -8.42 -5.29
CA GLN A 51 3.21 -8.45 -6.68
C GLN A 51 4.34 -8.60 -7.73
N ILE A 52 5.25 -9.54 -7.49
CA ILE A 52 6.43 -9.78 -8.34
C ILE A 52 6.04 -10.02 -9.80
N ASP A 53 5.04 -10.85 -10.06
CA ASP A 53 4.64 -11.21 -11.43
C ASP A 53 4.15 -10.00 -12.23
N SER A 54 3.38 -9.11 -11.58
CA SER A 54 2.90 -7.87 -12.18
C SER A 54 4.06 -6.96 -12.55
N LYS A 55 5.05 -6.81 -11.66
CA LYS A 55 6.25 -6.02 -11.93
C LYS A 55 7.07 -6.57 -13.09
N GLN A 56 7.27 -7.89 -13.11
CA GLN A 56 7.97 -8.53 -14.20
C GLN A 56 7.24 -8.37 -15.54
N ALA A 57 5.90 -8.42 -15.54
CA ALA A 57 5.11 -8.19 -16.74
C ALA A 57 5.31 -6.76 -17.28
N VAL A 58 5.27 -5.75 -16.40
CA VAL A 58 5.54 -4.35 -16.75
C VAL A 58 6.97 -4.16 -17.25
N ALA A 59 7.96 -4.72 -16.54
CA ALA A 59 9.38 -4.62 -16.92
C ALA A 59 9.65 -5.24 -18.30
N ARG A 60 9.07 -6.42 -18.59
CA ARG A 60 9.17 -7.06 -19.90
C ARG A 60 8.55 -6.21 -21.01
N ALA A 61 7.37 -5.64 -20.76
CA ALA A 61 6.72 -4.77 -21.73
C ALA A 61 7.56 -3.51 -22.01
N ALA A 62 8.09 -2.87 -20.96
CA ALA A 62 8.95 -1.70 -21.10
C ALA A 62 10.25 -2.01 -21.84
N ALA A 63 10.92 -3.13 -21.50
CA ALA A 63 12.15 -3.55 -22.16
C ALA A 63 11.95 -3.78 -23.67
N ALA A 64 10.80 -4.32 -24.08
CA ALA A 64 10.46 -4.53 -25.49
C ALA A 64 10.27 -3.22 -26.28
N MET A 65 10.13 -2.08 -25.61
CA MET A 65 9.96 -0.76 -26.24
C MET A 65 11.29 -0.06 -26.52
N ILE A 66 12.41 -0.55 -25.97
CA ILE A 66 13.73 0.07 -26.12
C ILE A 66 14.32 -0.27 -27.48
N GLN A 67 14.79 0.74 -28.20
CA GLN A 67 15.41 0.63 -29.52
C GLN A 67 16.90 1.00 -29.48
N PRO A 68 17.72 0.46 -30.42
CA PRO A 68 19.13 0.82 -30.52
C PRO A 68 19.34 2.33 -30.67
N GLY A 69 20.33 2.86 -29.94
CA GLY A 69 20.68 4.28 -29.96
C GLY A 69 19.86 5.17 -29.03
N GLN A 70 18.88 4.62 -28.31
CA GLN A 70 18.15 5.37 -27.28
C GLN A 70 18.95 5.48 -25.98
N VAL A 71 18.82 6.64 -25.32
CA VAL A 71 19.28 6.84 -23.95
C VAL A 71 18.09 6.61 -23.03
N VAL A 72 18.25 5.69 -22.07
CA VAL A 72 17.21 5.31 -21.12
C VAL A 72 17.60 5.75 -19.71
N ILE A 73 16.67 6.37 -18.99
CA ILE A 73 16.81 6.70 -17.57
C ILE A 73 16.00 5.69 -16.77
N VAL A 74 16.62 5.10 -15.74
CA VAL A 74 15.99 4.13 -14.84
C VAL A 74 15.97 4.72 -13.43
N ASP A 75 14.80 4.69 -12.79
CA ASP A 75 14.62 5.15 -11.42
C ASP A 75 14.69 3.99 -10.40
N GLY A 76 14.90 4.28 -9.13
CA GLY A 76 15.02 3.31 -8.03
C GLY A 76 13.69 2.72 -7.55
N GLY A 77 12.82 2.31 -8.49
CA GLY A 77 11.54 1.68 -8.18
C GLY A 77 11.68 0.19 -7.84
N THR A 78 10.61 -0.43 -7.34
CA THR A 78 10.56 -1.90 -7.19
C THR A 78 10.01 -2.62 -8.43
N THR A 79 9.75 -1.87 -9.50
CA THR A 79 9.14 -2.33 -10.76
C THR A 79 10.11 -2.23 -11.94
N THR A 80 11.24 -1.56 -11.72
CA THR A 80 12.31 -1.34 -12.71
C THR A 80 13.22 -2.55 -12.85
#